data_AF-A0A9D8TGM5-F1
#
_entry.id   AF-A0A9D8TGM5-F1
#
_cell.length_a   1.000
_cell.length_b   1.000
_cell.length_c   1.000
_cell.angle_alpha   90.00
_cell.angle_beta   90.00
_cell.angle_gamma   90.00
#
_symmetry.space_group_name_H-M   'P 1'
#
loop_
_entity.id
_entity.type
_entity.pdbx_description
1 polymer ?
#
loop_
_entity_poly.entity_id
_entity_poly.type
_entity_poly.pdbx_seq_one_letter_code
_entity_poly.pdbx_strand_id
1 'polypeptide(L)'
;CMSLMFPTIYGIALDGIGKDAEFGAAGLIMAILGGSVMPPLQALMIDQDAILGLSGVRFSFILPLICFIVIAIYGHRNRDLAR
;
A
#
# COMPACT_ATOMS: atom_id res chain seq x y z
N CYS A 1 -7.72 10.66 -4.81
CA CYS A 1 -6.35 10.68 -4.25
C CYS A 1 -5.53 9.43 -4.58
N MET A 2 -6.13 8.25 -4.81
CA MET A 2 -5.39 7.00 -5.08
C MET A 2 -4.52 7.01 -6.35
N SER A 3 -4.93 7.71 -7.41
CA SER A 3 -4.25 7.69 -8.70
C SER A 3 -2.83 8.28 -8.68
N LEU A 4 -2.54 9.16 -7.73
CA LEU A 4 -1.22 9.80 -7.62
C LEU A 4 -0.22 8.93 -6.85
N MET A 5 -0.69 8.01 -6.00
CA MET A 5 0.20 7.30 -5.07
C MET A 5 1.13 6.33 -5.80
N PHE A 6 0.60 5.58 -6.77
CA PHE A 6 1.39 4.63 -7.54
C PHE A 6 2.51 5.29 -8.38
N PRO A 7 2.24 6.31 -9.24
CA PRO A 7 3.29 6.96 -10.00
C PRO A 7 4.28 7.73 -9.12
N THR A 8 3.84 8.29 -8.00
CA THR A 8 4.75 8.97 -7.07
C THR A 8 5.68 7.99 -6.34
N ILE A 9 5.17 6.85 -5.84
CA ILE A 9 6.01 5.81 -5.22
C ILE A 9 6.97 5.22 -6.26
N TYR A 10 6.49 4.93 -7.47
CA TYR A 10 7.33 4.40 -8.55
C TYR A 10 8.44 5.39 -8.94
N GLY A 11 8.10 6.68 -9.06
CA GLY A 11 9.08 7.74 -9.32
C GLY A 11 10.13 7.86 -8.22
N ILE A 12 9.70 7.97 -6.96
CA ILE A 12 10.61 8.07 -5.80
C ILE A 12 11.49 6.82 -5.66
N ALA A 13 10.91 5.64 -5.88
CA ALA A 13 11.62 4.38 -5.70
C ALA A 13 12.66 4.11 -6.80
N LEU A 14 12.56 4.74 -7.97
CA LEU A 14 13.54 4.57 -9.06
C LEU A 14 14.48 5.76 -9.21
N ASP A 15 14.22 6.86 -8.51
CA ASP A 15 15.07 8.03 -8.50
C ASP A 15 16.45 7.69 -7.90
N GLY A 16 17.52 7.92 -8.67
CA GLY A 16 18.90 7.67 -8.23
C GLY A 16 19.41 6.23 -8.33
N ILE A 17 18.61 5.25 -8.76
CA ILE A 17 19.03 3.82 -8.84
C ILE A 17 19.92 3.54 -10.08
N GLY A 18 19.84 4.35 -11.13
CA GLY A 18 20.71 4.22 -12.29
C GLY A 18 20.53 2.89 -13.03
N LYS A 19 21.62 2.12 -13.19
CA LYS A 19 21.63 0.86 -13.99
C LYS A 19 20.75 -0.25 -13.42
N ASP A 20 20.43 -0.21 -12.13
CA ASP A 20 19.61 -1.23 -11.46
C ASP A 20 18.11 -0.87 -11.44
N ALA A 21 17.73 0.24 -12.09
CA ALA A 21 16.34 0.71 -12.11
C ALA A 21 15.39 -0.30 -12.78
N GLU A 22 15.85 -1.07 -13.76
CA GLU A 22 15.03 -2.12 -14.41
C GLU A 22 14.70 -3.25 -13.42
N PHE A 23 15.66 -3.65 -12.58
CA PHE A 23 15.43 -4.63 -11.51
C PHE A 23 14.53 -4.07 -10.40
N GLY A 24 14.72 -2.79 -10.03
CA GLY A 24 13.84 -2.09 -9.09
C GLY A 24 12.40 -2.01 -9.59
N ALA A 25 12.23 -1.69 -10.88
CA ALA A 25 10.92 -1.64 -11.55
C ALA A 25 10.25 -3.02 -11.58
N ALA A 26 11.00 -4.08 -11.89
CA ALA A 26 10.49 -5.45 -11.84
C ALA A 26 10.00 -5.82 -10.42
N GLY A 27 10.73 -5.42 -9.38
CA GLY A 27 10.31 -5.60 -7.98
C GLY A 27 9.03 -4.84 -7.64
N LEU A 28 8.90 -3.59 -8.09
CA LEU A 28 7.69 -2.77 -7.90
C LEU A 28 6.46 -3.39 -8.60
N ILE A 29 6.63 -3.94 -9.80
CA ILE A 29 5.56 -4.64 -10.53
C ILE A 29 5.17 -5.93 -9.81
N MET A 30 6.14 -6.69 -9.27
CA MET A 30 5.82 -7.88 -8.47
C MET A 30 5.05 -7.54 -7.18
N ALA A 31 5.29 -6.37 -6.58
CA ALA A 31 4.53 -5.92 -5.42
C ALA A 31 3.03 -5.69 -5.73
N ILE A 32 2.65 -5.50 -7.01
CA ILE A 32 1.24 -5.38 -7.43
C ILE A 32 0.46 -6.69 -7.14
N LEU A 33 1.12 -7.86 -7.13
CA LEU A 33 0.49 -9.11 -6.71
C LEU A 33 -0.01 -9.05 -5.26
N GLY A 34 0.59 -8.21 -4.40
CA GLY A 34 0.08 -7.95 -3.06
C GLY A 34 -1.35 -7.38 -3.08
N GLY A 35 -1.72 -6.64 -4.12
CA GLY A 35 -3.07 -6.13 -4.35
C GLY A 35 -4.11 -7.21 -4.65
N SER A 36 -3.68 -8.42 -5.07
CA SER A 36 -4.55 -9.61 -5.21
C SER A 36 -4.79 -10.30 -3.86
N VAL A 37 -3.84 -10.15 -2.91
CA VAL A 37 -3.91 -10.76 -1.57
C VAL A 37 -4.74 -9.92 -0.59
N MET A 38 -4.81 -8.60 -0.79
CA MET A 38 -5.60 -7.71 0.06
C MET A 38 -7.13 -7.94 0.00
N PRO A 39 -7.77 -8.17 -1.17
CA PRO A 39 -9.20 -8.47 -1.27
C PRO A 39 -9.67 -9.72 -0.50
N PRO A 40 -9.00 -10.89 -0.58
CA PRO A 40 -9.40 -12.05 0.22
C PRO A 40 -9.15 -11.83 1.72
N LEU A 41 -8.08 -11.11 2.11
CA LEU A 41 -7.90 -10.70 3.51
C LEU A 41 -9.07 -9.82 3.98
N GLN A 42 -9.48 -8.85 3.17
CA GLN A 42 -10.60 -7.99 3.49
C GLN A 42 -11.92 -8.77 3.53
N ALA A 43 -12.11 -9.78 2.66
CA ALA A 43 -13.27 -10.66 2.65
C ALA A 43 -13.35 -11.52 3.92
N LEU A 44 -12.21 -12.10 4.36
CA LEU A 44 -12.14 -12.81 5.63
C LEU A 44 -12.50 -11.90 6.81
N MET A 45 -12.11 -10.63 6.80
CA MET A 45 -12.50 -9.67 7.85
C MET A 45 -13.99 -9.31 7.83
N ILE A 46 -14.64 -9.37 6.65
CA ILE A 46 -16.09 -9.14 6.51
C ILE A 46 -16.89 -10.36 7.00
N ASP A 47 -16.41 -11.57 6.70
CA ASP A 47 -17.06 -12.84 7.05
C ASP A 47 -16.94 -13.21 8.53
N GLN A 48 -16.01 -12.62 9.28
CA GLN A 48 -15.78 -12.88 10.72
C GLN A 48 -16.83 -12.23 11.65
N ASP A 49 -18.06 -12.00 11.15
CA ASP A 49 -19.27 -11.61 11.88
C ASP A 49 -19.06 -10.64 13.07
N ALA A 50 -19.22 -9.35 12.78
CA ALA A 50 -19.73 -8.35 13.71
C ALA A 50 -19.27 -8.46 15.18
N ILE A 51 -17.97 -8.30 15.45
CA ILE A 51 -17.56 -7.97 16.81
C ILE A 51 -18.11 -6.56 17.13
N LEU A 52 -19.08 -6.50 18.05
CA LEU A 52 -19.73 -5.30 18.61
C LEU A 52 -20.90 -4.68 17.82
N GLY A 53 -21.68 -5.44 17.05
CA GLY A 53 -22.96 -4.95 16.51
C GLY A 53 -22.85 -3.86 15.43
N LEU A 54 -21.66 -3.65 14.86
CA LEU A 54 -21.45 -2.92 13.62
C LEU A 54 -21.27 -3.93 12.47
N SER A 55 -21.85 -3.64 11.30
CA SER A 55 -21.66 -4.46 10.09
C SER A 55 -20.17 -4.68 9.82
N GLY A 56 -19.75 -5.93 9.57
CA GLY A 56 -18.34 -6.29 9.30
C GLY A 56 -17.67 -5.43 8.21
N VAL A 57 -18.48 -4.89 7.29
CA VAL A 57 -18.08 -3.90 6.29
C VAL A 57 -17.41 -2.66 6.87
N ARG A 58 -17.87 -2.14 8.03
CA ARG A 58 -17.28 -0.95 8.67
C ARG A 58 -15.93 -1.26 9.29
N PHE A 59 -15.75 -2.46 9.83
CA PHE A 59 -14.49 -2.90 10.43
C PHE A 59 -13.41 -3.11 9.36
N SER A 60 -13.78 -3.60 8.18
CA SER A 60 -12.85 -3.80 7.06
C SER A 60 -12.19 -2.52 6.54
N PHE A 61 -12.68 -1.33 6.89
CA PHE A 61 -12.00 -0.06 6.60
C PHE A 61 -10.72 0.16 7.42
N ILE A 62 -10.48 -0.64 8.47
CA ILE A 62 -9.24 -0.55 9.24
C ILE A 62 -8.03 -1.08 8.43
N LEU A 63 -8.27 -2.04 7.54
CA LEU A 63 -7.24 -2.61 6.67
C LEU A 63 -6.66 -1.58 5.67
N PRO A 64 -7.46 -0.86 4.85
CA PRO A 64 -6.93 0.21 4.02
C PRO A 64 -6.33 1.36 4.85
N LEU A 65 -6.85 1.65 6.05
CA LEU A 65 -6.27 2.66 6.95
C LEU A 65 -4.82 2.32 7.34
N ILE A 66 -4.55 1.06 7.69
CA ILE A 66 -3.19 0.58 7.98
C ILE A 66 -2.29 0.71 6.74
N CYS A 67 -2.79 0.34 5.55
CA CYS A 67 -2.05 0.51 4.30
C CYS A 67 -1.68 1.98 4.03
N PHE A 68 -2.60 2.92 4.29
CA PHE A 68 -2.31 4.36 4.16
C PHE A 68 -1.26 4.84 5.16
N ILE A 69 -1.27 4.34 6.40
CA ILE A 69 -0.24 4.69 7.40
C ILE A 69 1.15 4.25 6.92
N VAL A 70 1.29 3.03 6.40
CA VAL A 70 2.57 2.54 5.87
C VAL A 70 3.08 3.43 4.74
N ILE A 71 2.20 3.82 3.81
CA ILE A 71 2.57 4.71 2.69
C ILE A 71 2.92 6.13 3.19
N ALA A 72 2.20 6.63 4.21
CA ALA A 72 2.50 7.92 4.82
C ALA A 72 3.89 7.93 5.49
N ILE A 73 4.25 6.84 6.18
CA ILE A 73 5.59 6.67 6.77
C ILE A 73 6.66 6.62 5.68
N TYR A 74 6.43 5.86 4.59
CA TYR A 74 7.35 5.81 3.45
C TYR A 74 7.59 7.21 2.85
N GLY A 75 6.52 7.97 2.62
CA GLY A 75 6.62 9.34 2.12
C GLY A 75 7.32 10.29 3.10
N HIS A 76 7.03 10.18 4.40
CA HIS A 76 7.69 11.00 5.43
C HIS A 76 9.20 10.71 5.51
N ARG A 77 9.58 9.43 5.50
CA ARG A 77 10.97 9.01 5.54
C ARG A 77 11.76 9.45 4.30
N ASN A 78 11.14 9.40 3.11
CA ASN A 78 11.76 9.93 1.90
C ASN A 78 11.93 11.47 1.96
N ARG A 79 10.95 12.18 2.55
CA ARG A 79 11.03 13.64 2.74
C ARG A 79 12.14 14.04 3.70
N ASP A 80 12.38 13.28 4.76
CA ASP A 80 13.51 13.52 5.69
C ASP A 80 14.87 13.18 5.07
N LEU A 81 14.95 12.23 4.14
CA LEU A 81 16.18 11.91 3.41
C LEU A 81 16.52 12.95 2.33
N ALA A 82 15.53 13.67 1.82
CA ALA A 82 15.66 14.72 0.83
C ALA A 82 15.94 16.12 1.42
N ARG A 83 16.08 16.23 2.75
CA ARG A 83 16.57 17.42 3.46
C ARG A 83 18.06 17.33 3.73
#